data_AF-M1ARG7-F1
#
_entry.id   AF-M1ARG7-F1
#
_cell.length_a   1.000
_cell.length_b   1.000
_cell.length_c   1.000
_cell.angle_alpha   90.00
_cell.angle_beta   90.00
_cell.angle_gamma   90.00
#
_symmetry.space_group_name_H-M   'P 1'
#
loop_
_entity.id
_entity.type
_entity.pdbx_description
1 polymer ?
#
loop_
_entity_poly.entity_id
_entity_poly.type
_entity_poly.pdbx_seq_one_letter_code
_entity_poly.pdbx_strand_id
1 'polypeptide(L)'
;MVPMASSTSILEEDNSCIEWLDRQAPNSVLYVSLGSLMRIDDKELIETAWGLANSDQPFLWVIRPGSVYGFQCAEALPDGFEEMVAERGRIVKWAPQKQVLAHPAVAGFFTHCGWNSTLESILEEVPLICRPFLADQPVNARYLSQIYKVGFELEVMERTVIEKTIRKLMLSEEGKDVKKRVVDMKQNIVAAMQIDGTSHKNLNDLVDFISALPSRPAPPTPVFGAIMSSNHITSKCIIES
;
A
#
# COMPACT_ATOMS: atom_id res chain seq x y z
N MET A 1 -21.34 15.71 -10.99
CA MET A 1 -20.47 15.66 -9.80
C MET A 1 -20.31 14.19 -9.44
N VAL A 2 -19.11 13.64 -9.64
CA VAL A 2 -18.78 12.29 -9.14
C VAL A 2 -18.67 12.40 -7.61
N PRO A 3 -19.26 11.50 -6.82
CA PRO A 3 -19.10 11.54 -5.36
C PRO A 3 -17.61 11.42 -5.04
N MET A 4 -17.08 12.32 -4.20
CA MET A 4 -15.77 12.07 -3.59
C MET A 4 -15.84 10.74 -2.86
N ALA A 5 -14.99 9.79 -3.25
CA ALA A 5 -14.93 8.49 -2.60
C ALA A 5 -14.68 8.70 -1.09
N SER A 6 -15.49 8.07 -0.25
CA SER A 6 -15.26 8.04 1.20
C SER A 6 -13.88 7.41 1.44
N SER A 7 -13.06 8.03 2.29
CA SER A 7 -11.74 7.49 2.63
C SER A 7 -11.90 6.08 3.20
N THR A 8 -11.23 5.11 2.59
CA THR A 8 -11.15 3.72 3.07
C THR A 8 -9.98 3.52 4.03
N SER A 9 -9.31 4.61 4.41
CA SER A 9 -8.14 4.59 5.26
C SER A 9 -8.50 4.50 6.74
N ILE A 10 -7.76 3.67 7.48
CA ILE A 10 -7.87 3.56 8.95
C ILE A 10 -7.28 4.79 9.65
N LEU A 11 -6.36 5.49 8.98
CA LEU A 11 -5.68 6.67 9.50
C LEU A 11 -5.94 7.89 8.63
N GLU A 12 -5.95 9.06 9.26
CA GLU A 12 -6.06 10.34 8.57
C GLU A 12 -4.86 10.54 7.64
N GLU A 13 -5.14 10.82 6.36
CA GLU A 13 -4.13 11.05 5.34
C GLU A 13 -3.54 12.46 5.49
N ASP A 14 -2.21 12.55 5.60
CA ASP A 14 -1.50 13.82 5.67
C ASP A 14 -1.27 14.37 4.25
N ASN A 15 -2.19 15.22 3.80
CA ASN A 15 -2.11 15.86 2.48
C ASN A 15 -0.97 16.89 2.36
N SER A 16 -0.34 17.32 3.47
CA SER A 16 0.81 18.24 3.39
C SER A 16 2.02 17.62 2.68
N CYS A 17 2.08 16.29 2.55
CA CYS A 17 3.11 15.64 1.75
C CYS A 17 2.98 15.97 0.26
N ILE A 18 1.77 16.24 -0.24
CA ILE A 18 1.57 16.63 -1.64
C ILE A 18 2.15 18.02 -1.89
N GLU A 19 1.88 18.99 -1.01
CA GLU A 19 2.48 20.34 -1.11
C GLU A 19 4.03 20.31 -1.01
N TRP A 20 4.58 19.34 -0.28
CA TRP A 20 6.02 19.12 -0.24
C TRP A 20 6.54 18.51 -1.56
N LEU A 21 5.80 17.57 -2.15
CA LEU A 21 6.13 16.97 -3.47
C LEU A 21 6.07 17.99 -4.60
N ASP A 22 5.13 18.95 -4.56
CA ASP A 22 5.00 20.03 -5.55
C ASP A 22 6.27 20.89 -5.68
N ARG A 23 7.11 20.92 -4.63
CA ARG A 23 8.37 21.69 -4.57
C ARG A 23 9.58 20.89 -5.04
N GLN A 24 9.41 19.59 -5.31
CA GLN A 24 10.49 18.71 -5.73
C GLN A 24 10.64 18.72 -7.25
N ALA A 25 11.83 18.37 -7.72
CA ALA A 25 12.04 18.20 -9.15
C ALA A 25 11.21 17.00 -9.68
N PRO A 26 10.75 17.03 -10.94
CA PRO A 26 10.12 15.87 -11.56
C PRO A 26 11.05 14.66 -11.52
N ASN A 27 10.49 13.47 -11.25
CA ASN A 27 11.23 12.21 -11.16
C ASN A 27 12.46 12.27 -10.23
N SER A 28 12.35 12.89 -9.05
CA SER A 28 13.45 12.99 -8.09
C SER A 28 13.18 12.37 -6.73
N VAL A 29 11.95 11.98 -6.42
CA VAL A 29 11.55 11.55 -5.06
C VAL A 29 11.40 10.04 -4.99
N LEU A 30 12.00 9.42 -3.97
CA LEU A 30 11.68 8.06 -3.57
C LEU A 30 10.51 8.07 -2.58
N TYR A 31 9.42 7.41 -2.91
CA TYR A 31 8.36 7.12 -1.95
C TYR A 31 8.69 5.84 -1.18
N VAL A 32 8.50 5.83 0.14
CA VAL A 32 8.78 4.68 1.01
C VAL A 32 7.55 4.37 1.86
N SER A 33 6.99 3.17 1.69
CA SER A 33 5.85 2.72 2.49
C SER A 33 5.80 1.19 2.58
N LEU A 34 5.80 0.69 3.82
CA LEU A 34 5.74 -0.74 4.12
C LEU A 34 4.31 -1.23 4.39
N GLY A 35 3.31 -0.48 3.93
CA GLY A 35 1.90 -0.87 3.97
C GLY A 35 1.21 -0.64 5.32
N SER A 36 -0.03 -1.12 5.40
CA SER A 36 -0.95 -0.84 6.51
C SER A 36 -0.77 -1.72 7.74
N LEU A 37 -0.14 -2.88 7.60
CA LEU A 37 -0.04 -3.88 8.67
C LEU A 37 1.37 -4.11 9.18
N MET A 38 2.40 -3.78 8.39
CA MET A 38 3.74 -4.16 8.77
C MET A 38 4.26 -3.42 9.98
N ARG A 39 5.03 -4.17 10.78
CA ARG A 39 5.87 -3.68 11.86
C ARG A 39 7.31 -4.08 11.58
N ILE A 40 8.23 -3.15 11.77
CA ILE A 40 9.67 -3.35 11.64
C ILE A 40 10.35 -3.20 13.00
N ASP A 41 11.51 -3.81 13.16
CA ASP A 41 12.36 -3.61 14.33
C ASP A 41 13.25 -2.38 14.18
N ASP A 42 13.94 -2.03 15.26
CA ASP A 42 14.81 -0.86 15.31
C ASP A 42 15.97 -0.96 14.31
N LYS A 43 16.46 -2.18 14.07
CA LYS A 43 17.56 -2.41 13.12
C LYS A 43 17.12 -2.06 11.70
N GLU A 44 15.98 -2.58 11.25
CA GLU A 44 15.41 -2.29 9.94
C GLU A 44 15.15 -0.79 9.78
N LEU A 45 14.62 -0.13 10.81
CA LEU A 45 14.39 1.32 10.81
C LEU A 45 15.70 2.10 10.67
N ILE A 46 16.71 1.80 11.49
CA ILE A 46 18.00 2.51 11.52
C ILE A 46 18.74 2.32 10.19
N GLU A 47 18.80 1.10 9.66
CA GLU A 47 19.48 0.85 8.38
C GLU A 47 18.73 1.50 7.21
N THR A 48 17.39 1.53 7.24
CA THR A 48 16.58 2.27 6.26
C THR A 48 16.83 3.76 6.34
N ALA A 49 16.80 4.34 7.55
CA ALA A 49 17.05 5.77 7.76
C ALA A 49 18.42 6.17 7.19
N TRP A 50 19.49 5.49 7.60
CA TRP A 50 20.82 5.82 7.09
C TRP A 50 20.99 5.52 5.59
N GLY A 51 20.35 4.48 5.06
CA GLY A 51 20.35 4.20 3.62
C GLY A 51 19.68 5.32 2.81
N LEU A 52 18.56 5.86 3.30
CA LEU A 52 17.87 7.01 2.71
C LEU A 52 18.75 8.27 2.78
N ALA A 53 19.26 8.59 3.96
CA ALA A 53 20.12 9.77 4.16
C ALA A 53 21.35 9.74 3.24
N ASN A 54 22.05 8.60 3.17
CA ASN A 54 23.27 8.43 2.39
C ASN A 54 23.02 8.41 0.87
N SER A 55 21.81 8.07 0.43
CA SER A 55 21.48 8.03 -1.01
C SER A 55 21.55 9.42 -1.67
N ASP A 56 21.48 10.47 -0.85
CA ASP A 56 21.39 11.87 -1.27
C ASP A 56 20.20 12.16 -2.22
N GLN A 57 19.17 11.29 -2.19
CA GLN A 57 17.94 11.47 -2.95
C GLN A 57 16.84 12.04 -2.05
N PRO A 58 15.98 12.94 -2.56
CA PRO A 58 14.74 13.31 -1.88
C PRO A 58 13.85 12.08 -1.62
N PHE A 59 13.22 12.03 -0.45
CA PHE A 59 12.33 10.93 -0.12
C PHE A 59 11.11 11.36 0.71
N LEU A 60 10.00 10.66 0.49
CA LEU A 60 8.80 10.71 1.33
C LEU A 60 8.61 9.35 1.99
N TRP A 61 8.70 9.30 3.33
CA TRP A 61 8.62 8.05 4.09
C TRP A 61 7.41 8.02 5.02
N VAL A 62 6.58 7.00 4.85
CA VAL A 62 5.48 6.69 5.77
C VAL A 62 6.00 5.88 6.96
N ILE A 63 5.99 6.49 8.14
CA ILE A 63 6.23 5.82 9.42
C ILE A 63 4.93 5.90 10.23
N ARG A 64 4.15 4.83 10.16
CA ARG A 64 2.81 4.77 10.75
C ARG A 64 2.88 4.54 12.26
N PRO A 65 1.93 5.06 13.04
CA PRO A 65 1.91 4.75 14.46
C PRO A 65 1.89 3.25 14.77
N GLY A 66 2.81 2.83 15.64
CA GLY A 66 3.01 1.42 16.00
C GLY A 66 3.66 0.55 14.92
N SER A 67 4.09 1.09 13.77
CA SER A 67 4.82 0.32 12.76
C SER A 67 6.27 0.02 13.12
N VAL A 68 6.77 0.57 14.22
CA VAL A 68 8.06 0.22 14.81
C VAL A 68 7.80 -0.45 16.16
N TYR A 69 8.50 -1.54 16.47
CA TYR A 69 8.33 -2.22 17.76
C TYR A 69 8.74 -1.29 18.91
N GLY A 70 7.87 -1.10 19.90
CA GLY A 70 8.17 -0.28 21.07
C GLY A 70 7.96 1.23 20.92
N PHE A 71 7.64 1.73 19.72
CA PHE A 71 7.51 3.17 19.45
C PHE A 71 6.14 3.55 18.86
N GLN A 72 5.70 4.78 19.13
CA GLN A 72 4.42 5.27 18.64
C GLN A 72 4.50 5.95 17.28
N CYS A 73 5.67 6.37 16.77
CA CYS A 73 5.84 6.92 15.43
C CYS A 73 7.32 7.02 15.04
N ALA A 74 7.85 8.24 14.94
CA ALA A 74 9.20 8.61 14.49
C ALA A 74 10.19 8.87 15.64
N GLU A 75 9.75 8.69 16.89
CA GLU A 75 10.60 8.76 18.10
C GLU A 75 11.77 7.75 18.08
N ALA A 76 11.75 6.83 17.12
CA ALA A 76 12.74 5.78 16.90
C ALA A 76 13.83 6.18 15.88
N LEU A 77 13.74 7.35 15.24
CA LEU A 77 14.76 7.77 14.27
C LEU A 77 16.09 8.03 14.97
N PRO A 78 17.23 7.67 14.34
CA PRO A 78 18.53 7.82 14.97
C PRO A 78 18.93 9.29 15.12
N ASP A 79 19.66 9.59 16.20
CA ASP A 79 20.20 10.93 16.46
C ASP A 79 20.98 11.47 15.25
N GLY A 80 20.79 12.75 14.92
CA GLY A 80 21.43 13.41 13.79
C GLY A 80 20.78 13.15 12.43
N PHE A 81 19.76 12.30 12.36
CA PHE A 81 19.10 11.97 11.09
C PHE A 81 18.36 13.16 10.48
N GLU A 82 17.58 13.89 11.28
CA GLU A 82 16.80 15.04 10.79
C GLU A 82 17.72 16.14 10.27
N GLU A 83 18.84 16.41 10.94
CA GLU A 83 19.86 17.37 10.51
C GLU A 83 20.55 16.92 9.21
N MET A 84 20.84 15.62 9.08
CA MET A 84 21.49 15.05 7.89
C MET A 84 20.61 15.13 6.63
N VAL A 85 19.30 14.89 6.78
CA VAL A 85 18.37 14.89 5.63
C VAL A 85 17.82 16.28 5.33
N ALA A 86 17.70 17.15 6.34
CA ALA A 86 17.16 18.50 6.24
C ALA A 86 15.86 18.51 5.40
N GLU A 87 15.72 19.44 4.44
CA GLU A 87 14.52 19.60 3.62
C GLU A 87 14.33 18.51 2.54
N ARG A 88 15.31 17.62 2.33
CA ARG A 88 15.25 16.54 1.33
C ARG A 88 14.37 15.37 1.77
N GLY A 89 14.17 15.20 3.08
CA GLY A 89 13.36 14.14 3.65
C GLY A 89 12.02 14.67 4.16
N ARG A 90 10.93 13.99 3.83
CA ARG A 90 9.62 14.20 4.46
C ARG A 90 9.14 12.90 5.09
N ILE A 91 8.73 12.96 6.36
CA ILE A 91 8.17 11.82 7.07
C ILE A 91 6.74 12.14 7.45
N VAL A 92 5.83 11.22 7.18
CA VAL A 92 4.41 11.35 7.53
C VAL A 92 3.88 10.07 8.18
N LYS A 93 2.83 10.20 8.98
CA LYS A 93 2.19 9.05 9.65
C LYS A 93 1.41 8.19 8.67
N TRP A 94 0.79 8.84 7.69
CA TRP A 94 -0.02 8.19 6.67
C TRP A 94 -0.14 9.12 5.47
N ALA A 95 0.02 8.58 4.27
CA ALA A 95 0.02 9.36 3.03
C ALA A 95 -1.17 8.96 2.15
N PRO A 96 -1.73 9.89 1.34
CA PRO A 96 -2.68 9.57 0.28
C PRO A 96 -1.95 8.84 -0.87
N GLN A 97 -1.59 7.57 -0.67
CA GLN A 97 -0.63 6.82 -1.51
C GLN A 97 -0.94 6.88 -3.01
N LYS A 98 -2.21 6.78 -3.41
CA LYS A 98 -2.60 6.88 -4.83
C LYS A 98 -2.21 8.23 -5.43
N GLN A 99 -2.44 9.33 -4.69
CA GLN A 99 -2.05 10.67 -5.15
C GLN A 99 -0.53 10.84 -5.14
N VAL A 100 0.16 10.28 -4.14
CA VAL A 100 1.63 10.29 -4.08
C VAL A 100 2.23 9.57 -5.28
N LEU A 101 1.78 8.34 -5.58
CA LEU A 101 2.31 7.56 -6.70
C LEU A 101 2.02 8.20 -8.05
N ALA A 102 0.86 8.86 -8.21
CA ALA A 102 0.51 9.61 -9.40
C ALA A 102 1.26 10.95 -9.54
N HIS A 103 2.02 11.37 -8.52
CA HIS A 103 2.67 12.67 -8.50
C HIS A 103 3.92 12.69 -9.40
N PRO A 104 4.10 13.70 -10.30
CA PRO A 104 5.22 13.75 -11.25
C PRO A 104 6.62 13.75 -10.63
N ALA A 105 6.74 14.17 -9.36
CA ALA A 105 8.00 14.16 -8.63
C ALA A 105 8.46 12.75 -8.22
N VAL A 106 7.56 11.77 -8.10
CA VAL A 106 7.91 10.42 -7.64
C VAL A 106 8.61 9.64 -8.75
N ALA A 107 9.80 9.13 -8.44
CA ALA A 107 10.66 8.39 -9.35
C ALA A 107 10.80 6.91 -9.02
N GLY A 108 10.45 6.51 -7.79
CA GLY A 108 10.55 5.12 -7.35
C GLY A 108 9.76 4.88 -6.08
N PHE A 109 9.45 3.62 -5.82
CA PHE A 109 8.69 3.20 -4.66
C PHE A 109 9.39 2.05 -3.91
N PHE A 110 9.87 2.33 -2.72
CA PHE A 110 10.33 1.34 -1.76
C PHE A 110 9.12 0.77 -1.00
N THR A 111 8.79 -0.48 -1.30
CA THR A 111 7.55 -1.13 -0.89
C THR A 111 7.76 -2.51 -0.27
N HIS A 112 6.79 -2.90 0.55
CA HIS A 112 6.64 -4.24 1.10
C HIS A 112 6.10 -5.28 0.09
N CYS A 113 5.78 -4.88 -1.14
CA CYS A 113 5.27 -5.75 -2.21
C CYS A 113 3.87 -6.34 -1.96
N GLY A 114 3.03 -5.69 -1.15
CA GLY A 114 1.61 -6.03 -1.10
C GLY A 114 0.93 -5.76 -2.45
N TRP A 115 0.06 -6.67 -2.90
CA TRP A 115 -0.45 -6.67 -4.28
C TRP A 115 -1.16 -5.37 -4.69
N ASN A 116 -1.93 -4.76 -3.79
CA ASN A 116 -2.59 -3.47 -4.07
C ASN A 116 -1.58 -2.36 -4.36
N SER A 117 -0.55 -2.23 -3.50
CA SER A 117 0.48 -1.20 -3.65
C SER A 117 1.32 -1.41 -4.90
N THR A 118 1.56 -2.68 -5.27
CA THR A 118 2.22 -3.06 -6.52
C THR A 118 1.43 -2.57 -7.74
N LEU A 119 0.11 -2.84 -7.79
CA LEU A 119 -0.73 -2.41 -8.91
C LEU A 119 -0.81 -0.89 -9.02
N GLU A 120 -0.99 -0.18 -7.89
CA GLU A 120 -0.99 1.28 -7.85
C GLU A 120 0.32 1.86 -8.42
N SER A 121 1.46 1.31 -8.04
CA SER A 121 2.76 1.77 -8.53
C SER A 121 2.94 1.56 -10.03
N ILE A 122 2.57 0.39 -10.54
CA ILE A 122 2.74 0.06 -11.96
C ILE A 122 1.83 0.93 -12.81
N LEU A 123 0.58 1.14 -12.39
CA LEU A 123 -0.37 2.00 -13.09
C LEU A 123 0.09 3.47 -13.14
N GLU A 124 0.89 3.91 -12.18
CA GLU A 124 1.50 5.25 -12.17
C GLU A 124 2.95 5.27 -12.71
N GLU A 125 3.40 4.19 -13.35
CA GLU A 125 4.72 4.09 -14.00
C GLU A 125 5.92 4.25 -13.04
N VAL A 126 5.69 3.94 -11.76
CA VAL A 126 6.69 4.06 -10.70
C VAL A 126 7.38 2.71 -10.48
N PRO A 127 8.70 2.60 -10.70
CA PRO A 127 9.46 1.37 -10.50
C PRO A 127 9.73 1.07 -9.02
N LEU A 128 10.03 -0.18 -8.70
CA LEU A 128 9.98 -0.69 -7.32
C LEU A 128 11.36 -0.98 -6.71
N ILE A 129 11.50 -0.70 -5.41
CA ILE A 129 12.44 -1.38 -4.51
C ILE A 129 11.61 -2.29 -3.61
N CYS A 130 11.86 -3.59 -3.70
CA CYS A 130 11.05 -4.65 -3.11
C CYS A 130 11.68 -5.14 -1.80
N ARG A 131 10.97 -5.01 -0.69
CA ARG A 131 11.36 -5.53 0.62
C ARG A 131 10.19 -6.29 1.27
N PRO A 132 10.01 -7.58 0.97
CA PRO A 132 8.86 -8.34 1.46
C PRO A 132 8.98 -8.76 2.92
N PHE A 133 7.84 -9.00 3.59
CA PHE A 133 7.80 -9.44 4.99
C PHE A 133 6.93 -10.68 5.23
N LEU A 134 5.65 -10.66 4.86
CA LEU A 134 4.69 -11.72 5.22
C LEU A 134 3.71 -12.08 4.09
N ALA A 135 2.96 -13.16 4.31
CA ALA A 135 1.94 -13.67 3.40
C ALA A 135 2.50 -13.91 1.98
N ASP A 136 1.88 -13.29 0.97
CA ASP A 136 2.23 -13.39 -0.44
C ASP A 136 3.38 -12.46 -0.85
N GLN A 137 3.80 -11.53 0.01
CA GLN A 137 4.81 -10.52 -0.33
C GLN A 137 6.14 -11.09 -0.83
N PRO A 138 6.73 -12.16 -0.26
CA PRO A 138 7.98 -12.73 -0.78
C PRO A 138 7.83 -13.29 -2.20
N VAL A 139 6.68 -13.91 -2.49
CA VAL A 139 6.38 -14.41 -3.83
C VAL A 139 6.22 -13.23 -4.80
N ASN A 140 5.44 -12.22 -4.41
CA ASN A 140 5.27 -11.01 -5.21
C ASN A 140 6.62 -10.35 -5.51
N ALA A 141 7.49 -10.18 -4.51
CA ALA A 141 8.81 -9.58 -4.67
C ALA A 141 9.65 -10.34 -5.71
N ARG A 142 9.66 -11.69 -5.68
CA ARG A 142 10.39 -12.51 -6.67
C ARG A 142 9.83 -12.37 -8.07
N TYR A 143 8.50 -12.32 -8.24
CA TYR A 143 7.90 -12.05 -9.54
C TYR A 143 8.28 -10.66 -10.05
N LEU A 144 8.20 -9.63 -9.22
CA LEU A 144 8.50 -8.25 -9.57
C LEU A 144 9.98 -8.06 -9.92
N SER A 145 10.89 -8.68 -9.16
CA SER A 145 12.34 -8.52 -9.31
C SER A 145 12.95 -9.43 -10.39
N GLN A 146 12.52 -10.69 -10.48
CA GLN A 146 13.16 -11.69 -11.34
C GLN A 146 12.41 -11.97 -12.65
N ILE A 147 11.08 -11.97 -12.62
CA ILE A 147 10.24 -12.37 -13.75
C ILE A 147 9.84 -11.15 -14.59
N TYR A 148 9.13 -10.21 -13.98
CA TYR A 148 8.68 -8.98 -14.63
C TYR A 148 9.80 -7.95 -14.74
N LYS A 149 10.77 -7.99 -13.82
CA LYS A 149 11.94 -7.10 -13.77
C LYS A 149 11.53 -5.61 -13.73
N VAL A 150 10.50 -5.32 -12.93
CA VAL A 150 9.94 -3.97 -12.71
C VAL A 150 10.45 -3.34 -11.41
N GLY A 151 11.44 -3.96 -10.78
CA GLY A 151 12.09 -3.45 -9.59
C GLY A 151 13.31 -4.27 -9.16
N PHE A 152 13.95 -3.84 -8.07
CA PHE A 152 15.05 -4.56 -7.42
C PHE A 152 14.62 -5.06 -6.05
N GLU A 153 15.06 -6.25 -5.66
CA GLU A 153 14.79 -6.81 -4.34
C GLU A 153 15.93 -6.53 -3.35
N LEU A 154 15.58 -6.06 -2.16
CA LEU A 154 16.48 -5.90 -1.03
C LEU A 154 16.43 -7.17 -0.17
N GLU A 155 17.40 -8.05 -0.38
CA GLU A 155 17.57 -9.26 0.45
C GLU A 155 18.29 -8.97 1.76
N VAL A 156 19.14 -7.93 1.77
CA VAL A 156 19.98 -7.56 2.91
C VAL A 156 19.68 -6.13 3.33
N MET A 157 19.29 -5.98 4.60
CA MET A 157 18.97 -4.68 5.21
C MET A 157 20.21 -4.09 5.88
N GLU A 158 21.10 -3.60 5.03
CA GLU A 158 22.25 -2.80 5.39
C GLU A 158 22.17 -1.46 4.65
N ARG A 159 22.45 -0.35 5.34
CA ARG A 159 22.37 1.00 4.80
C ARG A 159 23.12 1.18 3.49
N THR A 160 24.27 0.51 3.33
CA THR A 160 25.09 0.60 2.11
C THR A 160 24.43 -0.12 0.92
N VAL A 161 23.71 -1.21 1.17
CA VAL A 161 22.95 -1.94 0.16
C VAL A 161 21.71 -1.14 -0.25
N ILE A 162 21.03 -0.56 0.74
CA ILE A 162 19.84 0.30 0.54
C ILE A 162 20.22 1.52 -0.29
N GLU A 163 21.25 2.26 0.13
CA GLU A 163 21.81 3.42 -0.57
C GLU A 163 22.12 3.09 -2.04
N LYS A 164 22.91 2.03 -2.27
CA LYS A 164 23.28 1.59 -3.63
C LYS A 164 22.05 1.24 -4.46
N THR A 165 21.06 0.58 -3.88
CA THR A 165 19.84 0.17 -4.58
C THR A 165 18.97 1.36 -4.96
N ILE A 166 18.84 2.36 -4.07
CA ILE A 166 18.15 3.62 -4.35
C ILE A 166 18.83 4.34 -5.52
N ARG A 167 20.15 4.55 -5.43
CA ARG A 167 20.91 5.24 -6.48
C ARG A 167 20.88 4.46 -7.79
N LYS A 168 20.93 3.12 -7.74
CA LYS A 168 20.78 2.26 -8.91
C LYS A 168 19.42 2.45 -9.58
N LEU A 169 18.33 2.40 -8.83
CA LEU A 169 16.98 2.58 -9.37
C LEU A 169 16.79 3.96 -10.01
N MET A 170 17.29 5.01 -9.36
CA MET A 170 16.96 6.39 -9.75
C MET A 170 17.95 7.01 -10.74
N LEU A 171 19.23 6.62 -10.71
CA LEU A 171 20.30 7.34 -11.40
C LEU A 171 21.04 6.50 -12.46
N SER A 172 20.80 5.19 -12.53
CA SER A 172 21.53 4.30 -13.46
C SER A 172 20.73 3.99 -14.74
N GLU A 173 21.43 3.54 -15.79
CA GLU A 173 20.79 3.03 -17.01
C GLU A 173 19.92 1.79 -16.73
N GLU A 174 20.34 0.93 -15.80
CA GLU A 174 19.52 -0.23 -15.40
C GLU A 174 18.20 0.21 -14.76
N GLY A 175 18.20 1.29 -13.99
CA GLY A 175 16.98 1.91 -13.45
C GLY A 175 16.04 2.43 -14.54
N LYS A 176 16.60 3.02 -15.60
CA LYS A 176 15.81 3.46 -16.78
C LYS A 176 15.19 2.27 -17.52
N ASP A 177 15.94 1.18 -17.67
CA ASP A 177 15.43 -0.07 -18.27
C ASP A 177 14.30 -0.66 -17.44
N VAL A 178 14.43 -0.65 -16.11
CA VAL A 178 13.36 -1.07 -15.19
C VAL A 178 12.12 -0.20 -15.38
N LYS A 179 12.28 1.13 -15.42
CA LYS A 179 11.14 2.05 -15.65
C LYS A 179 10.44 1.78 -16.99
N LYS A 180 11.18 1.51 -18.06
CA LYS A 180 10.59 1.12 -19.35
C LYS A 180 9.73 -0.13 -19.23
N ARG A 181 10.19 -1.15 -18.49
CA ARG A 181 9.40 -2.37 -18.25
C ARG A 181 8.12 -2.09 -17.45
N VAL A 182 8.15 -1.16 -16.49
CA VAL A 182 6.94 -0.74 -15.77
C VAL A 182 5.93 -0.11 -16.74
N VAL A 183 6.38 0.77 -17.63
CA VAL A 183 5.52 1.40 -18.65
C VAL A 183 4.91 0.35 -19.58
N ASP A 184 5.71 -0.60 -20.07
CA ASP A 184 5.22 -1.70 -20.91
C ASP A 184 4.19 -2.56 -20.14
N MET A 185 4.44 -2.83 -18.85
CA MET A 185 3.52 -3.59 -18.00
C MET A 185 2.20 -2.84 -17.76
N LYS A 186 2.24 -1.52 -17.53
CA LYS A 186 1.05 -0.68 -17.44
C LYS A 186 0.20 -0.77 -18.70
N GLN A 187 0.82 -0.68 -19.88
CA GLN A 187 0.08 -0.79 -21.15
C GLN A 187 -0.67 -2.12 -21.25
N ASN A 188 -0.05 -3.23 -20.85
CA ASN A 188 -0.70 -4.54 -20.81
C ASN A 188 -1.88 -4.58 -19.82
N ILE A 189 -1.71 -4.02 -18.62
CA ILE A 189 -2.77 -3.95 -17.60
C ILE A 189 -3.95 -3.11 -18.13
N VAL A 190 -3.67 -1.92 -18.66
CA VAL A 190 -4.70 -1.03 -19.21
C VAL A 190 -5.44 -1.70 -20.36
N ALA A 191 -4.73 -2.36 -21.29
CA ALA A 191 -5.35 -3.09 -22.40
C ALA A 191 -6.27 -4.23 -21.91
N ALA A 192 -5.88 -4.95 -20.86
CA ALA A 192 -6.72 -6.00 -20.28
C ALA A 192 -8.01 -5.44 -19.63
N MET A 193 -7.96 -4.21 -19.13
CA MET A 193 -9.09 -3.52 -18.47
C MET A 193 -10.03 -2.78 -19.43
N GLN A 194 -9.59 -2.48 -20.66
CA GLN A 194 -10.45 -1.82 -21.66
C GLN A 194 -11.66 -2.65 -22.04
N ILE A 195 -12.67 -2.02 -22.65
CA ILE A 195 -13.81 -2.73 -23.26
C ILE A 195 -13.27 -3.82 -24.19
N ASP A 196 -13.84 -5.01 -24.08
CA ASP A 196 -13.43 -6.24 -24.75
C ASP A 196 -12.03 -6.78 -24.39
N GLY A 197 -11.32 -6.15 -23.44
CA GLY A 197 -10.12 -6.67 -22.81
C GLY A 197 -10.40 -7.92 -21.96
N THR A 198 -9.34 -8.67 -21.63
CA THR A 198 -9.45 -9.96 -20.94
C THR A 198 -10.03 -9.83 -19.53
N SER A 199 -9.56 -8.86 -18.73
CA SER A 199 -10.10 -8.63 -17.38
C SER A 199 -11.54 -8.11 -17.43
N HIS A 200 -11.86 -7.24 -18.39
CA HIS A 200 -13.24 -6.76 -18.60
C HIS A 200 -14.20 -7.92 -18.93
N LYS A 201 -13.82 -8.80 -19.86
CA LYS A 201 -14.59 -10.01 -20.21
C LYS A 201 -14.76 -10.94 -19.01
N ASN A 202 -13.68 -11.28 -18.32
CA ASN A 202 -13.72 -12.15 -17.15
C ASN A 202 -14.62 -11.57 -16.03
N LEU A 203 -14.65 -10.25 -15.87
CA LEU A 203 -15.55 -9.60 -14.91
C LEU A 203 -17.01 -9.73 -15.33
N ASN A 204 -17.33 -9.55 -16.61
CA ASN A 204 -18.69 -9.75 -17.12
C ASN A 204 -19.12 -11.21 -16.97
N ASP A 205 -18.25 -12.16 -17.30
CA ASP A 205 -18.50 -13.59 -17.10
C ASP A 205 -18.79 -13.92 -15.63
N LEU A 206 -18.05 -13.29 -14.70
CA LEU A 206 -18.29 -13.43 -13.26
C LEU A 206 -19.64 -12.84 -12.84
N VAL A 207 -20.01 -11.67 -13.36
CA VAL A 207 -21.30 -11.03 -13.08
C VAL A 207 -22.45 -11.89 -13.59
N ASP A 208 -22.34 -12.42 -14.81
CA ASP A 208 -23.33 -13.31 -15.40
C ASP A 208 -23.46 -14.60 -14.59
N PHE A 209 -22.34 -15.20 -14.19
CA PHE A 209 -22.32 -16.37 -13.32
C PHE A 209 -23.04 -16.11 -11.99
N ILE A 210 -22.72 -15.01 -11.30
CA ILE A 210 -23.35 -14.66 -10.01
C ILE A 210 -24.85 -14.39 -10.20
N SER A 211 -25.22 -13.71 -11.29
CA SER A 211 -26.62 -13.38 -11.59
C SER A 211 -27.46 -14.61 -11.93
N ALA A 212 -26.84 -15.67 -12.46
CA ALA A 212 -27.48 -16.95 -12.72
C ALA A 212 -27.62 -17.84 -11.48
N LEU A 213 -27.02 -17.47 -10.33
CA LEU A 213 -27.18 -18.23 -9.10
C LEU A 213 -28.63 -18.18 -8.60
N PRO A 214 -29.21 -19.30 -8.14
CA PRO A 214 -30.55 -19.30 -7.58
C PRO A 214 -30.64 -18.34 -6.39
N SER A 215 -31.63 -17.45 -6.39
CA SER A 215 -31.94 -16.65 -5.21
C SER A 215 -32.32 -17.58 -4.07
N ARG A 216 -31.65 -17.44 -2.91
CA ARG A 216 -32.01 -18.18 -1.70
C ARG A 216 -33.48 -17.89 -1.40
N PRO A 217 -34.36 -18.90 -1.23
CA PRO A 217 -35.75 -18.64 -0.90
C PRO A 217 -35.79 -17.82 0.39
N ALA A 218 -36.65 -16.81 0.41
CA ALA A 218 -36.85 -15.98 1.59
C ALA A 218 -37.10 -16.91 2.79
N PRO A 219 -36.46 -16.67 3.95
CA PRO A 219 -36.77 -17.44 5.15
C PRO A 219 -38.29 -17.40 5.37
N PRO A 220 -38.92 -18.52 5.75
CA PRO A 220 -40.35 -18.56 5.97
C PRO A 220 -40.74 -17.45 6.95
N THR A 221 -41.68 -16.61 6.55
CA THR A 221 -42.23 -15.55 7.42
C THR A 221 -42.71 -16.22 8.71
N PRO A 222 -42.27 -15.78 9.90
CA PRO A 222 -42.78 -16.35 11.15
C PRO A 222 -44.28 -16.16 11.16
N VAL A 223 -45.03 -17.27 11.06
CA VAL A 223 -46.48 -17.24 11.28
C VAL A 223 -46.65 -17.01 12.78
N PHE A 224 -46.89 -15.76 13.17
CA PHE A 224 -47.33 -15.46 14.53
C PHE A 224 -48.74 -16.04 14.67
N GLY A 225 -48.79 -17.30 15.10
CA GLY A 225 -50.02 -17.99 15.44
C GLY A 225 -50.80 -17.14 16.43
N ALA A 226 -52.07 -16.90 16.10
CA ALA A 226 -53.01 -16.19 16.94
C ALA A 226 -52.96 -16.73 18.38
N ILE A 227 -52.63 -15.84 19.31
CA ILE A 227 -52.89 -16.05 20.73
C ILE A 227 -54.42 -16.21 20.85
N MET A 228 -54.87 -17.44 21.05
CA MET A 228 -56.22 -17.73 21.52
C MET A 228 -56.11 -18.36 22.91
N SER A 229 -56.50 -17.54 23.89
CA SER A 229 -57.17 -17.90 25.13
C SER A 229 -56.40 -18.69 26.21
N SER A 230 -56.09 -17.94 27.28
CA SER A 230 -56.31 -18.29 28.69
C SER A 230 -55.80 -19.65 29.18
N ASN A 231 -54.78 -19.61 30.05
CA ASN A 231 -54.99 -20.01 31.44
C ASN A 231 -54.01 -19.29 32.36
N HIS A 232 -54.58 -18.61 33.37
CA HIS A 232 -53.89 -18.06 34.53
C HIS A 232 -53.04 -19.14 35.21
N ILE A 233 -51.73 -18.92 35.33
CA ILE A 233 -50.95 -19.40 36.47
C ILE A 233 -50.00 -18.28 36.92
N THR A 234 -50.25 -17.82 38.13
CA THR A 234 -49.49 -16.81 38.89
C THR A 234 -48.11 -17.31 39.33
N SER A 235 -47.16 -16.36 39.38
CA SER A 235 -45.99 -16.32 40.27
C SER A 235 -44.84 -17.31 39.97
N LYS A 236 -43.55 -16.95 40.01
CA LYS A 236 -42.84 -16.02 40.91
C LYS A 236 -41.52 -15.60 40.24
N CYS A 237 -41.18 -14.32 40.39
CA CYS A 237 -39.86 -13.78 40.13
C CYS A 237 -38.91 -14.27 41.24
N ILE A 238 -37.79 -14.89 40.88
CA ILE A 238 -36.62 -15.02 41.76
C ILE A 238 -35.44 -14.47 40.99
N ILE A 239 -34.93 -13.35 41.52
CA ILE A 239 -33.63 -12.77 41.25
C ILE A 239 -32.63 -13.58 42.08
N GLU A 240 -31.57 -14.10 41.46
CA GLU A 240 -30.32 -14.34 42.20
C GLU A 240 -29.12 -13.87 41.37
N SER A 241 -28.19 -13.32 42.14
CA SER A 241 -26.95 -12.59 41.86
C SER A 241 -25.87 -13.36 41.13
#